data_AF-C2XUX7-F1
#
_entry.id   AF-C2XUX7-F1
#
_cell.length_a   1.000
_cell.length_b   1.000
_cell.length_c   1.000
_cell.angle_alpha   90.00
_cell.angle_beta   90.00
_cell.angle_gamma   90.00
#
_symmetry.space_group_name_H-M   'P 1'
#
loop_
_entity.id
_entity.type
_entity.pdbx_description
1 polymer ?
#
loop_
_entity_poly.entity_id
_entity_poly.type
_entity_poly.pdbx_seq_one_letter_code
_entity_poly.pdbx_strand_id
1 'polypeptide(L)'
;MNRYFDTIIISEEVGFSKPDKRIFELALNKLNVQSEDVLFVGDDLEKDIAGCQNANIKGIWFNPNMIKNNTDTKPYAELTSFDNLLSYCGEMNFRK
;
A
#
# COMPACT_ATOMS: atom_id res chain seq x y z
N MET A 1 -2.73 -0.44 -20.17
CA MET A 1 -2.26 -0.32 -18.77
C MET A 1 -1.81 1.09 -18.43
N ASN A 2 -1.06 1.78 -19.30
CA ASN A 2 -0.54 3.15 -19.10
C ASN A 2 -1.58 4.28 -18.93
N ARG A 3 -2.89 3.99 -18.84
CA ARG A 3 -3.92 5.01 -18.60
C ARG A 3 -4.32 5.15 -17.13
N TYR A 4 -3.98 4.17 -16.30
CA TYR A 4 -4.41 4.11 -14.90
C TYR A 4 -3.25 4.14 -13.90
N PHE A 5 -2.02 3.87 -14.37
CA PHE A 5 -0.84 3.75 -13.52
C PHE A 5 0.31 4.55 -14.10
N ASP A 6 0.89 5.44 -13.29
CA ASP A 6 2.11 6.18 -13.63
C ASP A 6 3.36 5.30 -13.54
N THR A 7 3.32 4.27 -12.70
CA THR A 7 4.41 3.32 -12.50
C THR A 7 3.86 1.91 -12.29
N ILE A 8 4.54 0.93 -12.89
CA ILE A 8 4.32 -0.50 -12.68
C ILE A 8 5.66 -1.10 -12.25
N ILE A 9 5.65 -1.88 -11.16
CA ILE A 9 6.83 -2.57 -10.63
C ILE A 9 6.51 -4.06 -10.58
N ILE A 10 7.34 -4.87 -11.23
CA ILE A 10 7.20 -6.31 -11.28
C ILE A 10 8.34 -6.92 -10.45
N SER A 11 8.00 -7.71 -9.43
CA SER A 11 8.97 -8.25 -8.47
C SER A 11 10.09 -9.08 -9.11
N GLU A 12 9.76 -9.83 -10.17
CA GLU A 12 10.73 -10.63 -10.92
C GLU A 12 11.78 -9.76 -11.63
N GLU A 13 11.38 -8.61 -12.15
CA GLU A 13 12.30 -7.69 -12.84
C GLU A 13 13.24 -6.97 -11.88
N VAL A 14 12.78 -6.72 -10.65
CA VAL A 14 13.55 -5.95 -9.65
C VAL A 14 14.28 -6.83 -8.63
N GLY A 15 13.97 -8.13 -8.57
CA GLY A 15 14.64 -9.10 -7.71
C GLY A 15 14.24 -9.07 -6.23
N PHE A 16 13.19 -8.33 -5.88
CA PHE A 16 12.63 -8.26 -4.52
C PHE A 16 11.10 -8.36 -4.58
N SER A 17 10.50 -8.98 -3.57
CA SER A 17 9.05 -9.10 -3.41
C SER A 17 8.61 -8.66 -2.03
N LYS A 18 7.35 -8.26 -1.90
CA LYS A 18 6.69 -8.04 -0.61
C LYS A 18 6.85 -9.29 0.28
N PRO A 19 7.14 -9.16 1.60
CA PRO A 19 7.15 -7.92 2.41
C PRO A 19 8.48 -7.14 2.43
N ASP A 20 9.44 -7.47 1.58
CA ASP A 20 10.72 -6.76 1.57
C ASP A 20 10.51 -5.26 1.31
N LYS A 21 10.90 -4.41 2.28
CA LYS A 21 10.69 -2.96 2.21
C LYS A 21 11.27 -2.31 0.95
N ARG A 22 12.29 -2.92 0.32
CA ARG A 22 12.95 -2.39 -0.88
C ARG A 22 12.00 -2.23 -2.07
N ILE A 23 10.97 -3.07 -2.20
CA ILE A 23 9.99 -2.91 -3.29
C ILE A 23 9.09 -1.68 -3.08
N PHE A 24 8.78 -1.36 -1.82
CA PHE A 24 8.00 -0.18 -1.45
C PHE A 24 8.86 1.09 -1.54
N GLU A 25 10.10 1.05 -1.04
CA GLU A 25 11.08 2.15 -1.19
C GLU A 25 11.34 2.45 -2.67
N LEU A 26 11.42 1.42 -3.53
CA LEU A 26 11.52 1.60 -4.98
C LEU A 26 10.30 2.31 -5.58
N ALA A 27 9.09 1.99 -5.12
CA ALA A 27 7.87 2.66 -5.56
C ALA A 27 7.86 4.14 -5.19
N LEU A 28 8.21 4.48 -3.94
CA LEU A 28 8.35 5.85 -3.47
C LEU A 28 9.36 6.63 -4.33
N ASN A 29 10.52 6.03 -4.60
CA ASN A 29 11.57 6.64 -5.42
C ASN A 29 11.14 6.86 -6.88
N LYS A 30 10.50 5.87 -7.52
CA LYS A 30 10.01 5.99 -8.91
C LYS A 30 8.92 7.03 -9.07
N LEU A 31 8.07 7.20 -8.06
CA LEU A 31 7.00 8.20 -8.04
C LEU A 31 7.46 9.56 -7.49
N ASN A 32 8.67 9.64 -6.93
CA ASN A 32 9.23 10.84 -6.30
C ASN A 32 8.32 11.43 -5.19
N VAL A 33 7.86 10.56 -4.29
CA VAL A 33 6.96 10.90 -3.17
C VAL A 33 7.55 10.43 -1.83
N GLN A 34 7.13 11.07 -0.74
CA GLN A 34 7.50 10.66 0.62
C GLN A 34 6.52 9.63 1.16
N SER A 35 6.97 8.75 2.07
CA SER A 35 6.10 7.69 2.62
C SER A 35 4.89 8.21 3.39
N GLU A 36 5.01 9.40 3.99
CA GLU A 36 3.93 10.09 4.70
C GLU A 36 2.80 10.58 3.78
N ASP A 37 3.10 10.77 2.49
CA ASP A 37 2.16 11.20 1.45
C ASP A 37 1.57 10.00 0.68
N VAL A 38 1.74 8.77 1.16
CA VAL A 38 1.32 7.55 0.43
C VAL A 38 0.42 6.66 1.27
N LEU A 39 -0.66 6.17 0.64
CA LEU A 39 -1.43 5.02 1.10
C LEU A 39 -1.06 3.81 0.25
N PHE A 40 -0.73 2.71 0.91
CA PHE A 40 -0.66 1.41 0.28
C PHE A 40 -1.98 0.67 0.46
N VAL A 41 -2.52 0.07 -0.58
CA VAL A 41 -3.71 -0.80 -0.49
C VAL A 41 -3.34 -2.20 -0.95
N GLY A 42 -3.57 -3.20 -0.10
CA GLY A 42 -3.26 -4.60 -0.39
C GLY A 42 -4.11 -5.57 0.43
N ASP A 43 -4.16 -6.82 0.01
CA ASP A 43 -5.05 -7.85 0.55
C ASP A 43 -4.34 -8.81 1.52
N ASP A 44 -3.01 -8.85 1.51
CA ASP A 44 -2.22 -9.71 2.39
C ASP A 44 -1.66 -8.94 3.60
N LEU A 45 -2.13 -9.24 4.81
CA LEU A 45 -1.69 -8.56 6.02
C LEU A 45 -0.17 -8.63 6.26
N GLU A 46 0.47 -9.78 6.03
CA GLU A 46 1.90 -9.93 6.32
C GLU A 46 2.77 -9.42 5.17
N LYS A 47 2.37 -9.68 3.92
CA LYS A 47 3.15 -9.24 2.75
C LYS A 47 2.95 -7.77 2.46
N ASP A 48 1.70 -7.31 2.42
CA ASP A 48 1.35 -5.97 1.98
C ASP A 48 1.42 -4.98 3.12
N ILE A 49 0.68 -5.25 4.19
CA ILE A 49 0.48 -4.27 5.25
C ILE A 49 1.72 -4.18 6.13
N ALA A 50 2.23 -5.30 6.63
CA ALA A 50 3.47 -5.27 7.40
C ALA A 50 4.66 -4.83 6.52
N GLY A 51 4.68 -5.25 5.25
CA GLY A 51 5.70 -4.85 4.28
C GLY A 51 5.74 -3.33 4.04
N CYS A 52 4.60 -2.70 3.79
CA CYS A 52 4.54 -1.26 3.55
C CYS A 52 4.84 -0.46 4.82
N GLN A 53 4.43 -0.96 5.99
CA GLN A 53 4.70 -0.34 7.29
C GLN A 53 6.20 -0.36 7.63
N ASN A 54 6.93 -1.40 7.23
CA ASN A 54 8.40 -1.43 7.32
C ASN A 54 9.09 -0.37 6.45
N ALA A 55 8.38 0.19 5.47
CA ALA A 55 8.79 1.33 4.67
C ALA A 55 8.15 2.66 5.13
N ASN A 56 7.55 2.70 6.34
CA ASN A 56 6.85 3.85 6.92
C ASN A 56 5.64 4.34 6.11
N ILE A 57 5.02 3.46 5.31
CA ILE A 57 3.81 3.77 4.53
C ILE A 57 2.58 3.29 5.30
N LYS A 58 1.53 4.12 5.34
CA LYS A 58 0.22 3.72 5.87
C LYS A 58 -0.41 2.66 4.97
N GLY A 59 -0.70 1.48 5.52
CA GLY A 59 -1.32 0.37 4.79
C GLY A 59 -2.81 0.22 5.09
N ILE A 60 -3.64 0.23 4.05
CA ILE A 60 -5.07 -0.11 4.11
C ILE A 60 -5.23 -1.57 3.69
N TRP A 61 -5.83 -2.37 4.56
CA TRP A 61 -6.13 -3.76 4.26
C TRP A 61 -7.42 -3.88 3.44
N PHE A 62 -7.33 -4.40 2.23
CA PHE A 62 -8.48 -4.72 1.41
C PHE A 62 -8.99 -6.13 1.73
N ASN A 63 -10.12 -6.19 2.43
CA ASN A 63 -10.71 -7.41 2.97
C ASN A 63 -12.19 -7.56 2.59
N PRO A 64 -12.54 -7.73 1.30
CA PRO A 64 -13.92 -7.84 0.84
C PRO A 64 -14.67 -9.04 1.45
N ASN A 65 -13.92 -10.06 1.88
CA ASN A 65 -14.47 -11.28 2.46
C ASN A 65 -14.64 -11.21 3.98
N MET A 66 -14.33 -10.06 4.61
CA MET A 66 -14.43 -9.87 6.07
C MET A 66 -13.70 -10.96 6.87
N ILE A 67 -12.52 -11.36 6.37
CA ILE A 67 -11.64 -12.32 7.04
C ILE A 67 -11.24 -11.72 8.39
N LYS A 68 -11.21 -12.54 9.44
CA LYS A 68 -10.72 -12.10 10.74
C LYS A 68 -9.20 -11.94 10.71
N ASN A 69 -8.70 -10.78 11.13
CA ASN A 69 -7.26 -10.59 11.36
C ASN A 69 -6.81 -11.43 12.57
N ASN A 70 -5.95 -12.42 12.31
CA ASN A 70 -5.32 -13.27 13.33
C ASN A 70 -3.80 -13.07 13.40
N THR A 71 -3.31 -11.96 12.84
CA THR A 71 -1.89 -11.55 12.85
C THR A 71 -1.68 -10.42 13.85
N ASP A 72 -0.42 -10.12 14.17
CA ASP A 72 -0.07 -8.94 14.97
C ASP A 72 -0.08 -7.63 14.15
N THR A 73 -0.20 -7.74 12.82
CA THR A 73 -0.20 -6.60 11.92
C THR A 73 -1.47 -5.78 12.09
N LYS A 74 -1.31 -4.49 12.38
CA LYS A 74 -2.43 -3.55 12.53
C LYS A 74 -2.49 -2.62 11.32
N PRO A 75 -3.44 -2.79 10.38
CA PRO A 75 -3.57 -1.88 9.27
C PRO A 75 -3.99 -0.48 9.75
N TYR A 76 -3.72 0.54 8.93
CA TYR A 76 -4.21 1.91 9.15
C TYR A 76 -5.75 1.96 9.07
N ALA A 77 -6.31 1.24 8.09
CA ALA A 77 -7.74 1.08 7.91
C ALA A 77 -8.04 -0.25 7.20
N GLU A 78 -9.32 -0.64 7.19
CA GLU A 78 -9.80 -1.81 6.46
C GLU A 78 -10.89 -1.38 5.48
N LEU A 79 -10.82 -1.90 4.25
CA LEU A 79 -11.80 -1.67 3.19
C LEU A 79 -12.40 -2.99 2.75
N THR A 80 -13.73 -3.05 2.67
CA THR A 80 -14.46 -4.17 2.04
C THR A 80 -14.82 -3.87 0.58
N SER A 81 -14.78 -2.60 0.18
CA SER A 81 -15.02 -2.11 -1.18
C SER A 81 -14.17 -0.86 -1.44
N PHE A 82 -13.89 -0.56 -2.72
CA PHE A 82 -13.20 0.67 -3.12
C PHE A 82 -14.09 1.93 -3.13
N ASP A 83 -15.41 1.80 -2.93
CA ASP A 83 -16.36 2.93 -2.98
C ASP A 83 -15.97 4.09 -2.06
N ASN A 84 -15.35 3.76 -0.92
CA ASN A 84 -14.92 4.74 0.09
C ASN A 84 -13.40 4.94 0.12
N LEU A 85 -12.63 4.45 -0.86
CA LEU A 85 -11.17 4.62 -0.85
C LEU A 85 -10.77 6.11 -0.79
N LEU A 86 -11.50 6.96 -1.52
CA LEU A 86 -11.18 8.39 -1.62
C LEU A 86 -11.39 9.16 -0.31
N SER A 87 -12.18 8.66 0.64
CA SER A 87 -12.33 9.33 1.95
C SER A 87 -11.03 9.32 2.75
N TYR A 88 -10.22 8.27 2.59
CA TYR A 88 -8.90 8.16 3.23
C TYR A 88 -7.87 9.08 2.57
N CYS A 89 -8.08 9.43 1.30
CA CYS A 89 -7.19 10.38 0.63
C CYS A 89 -7.43 11.82 1.09
N GLY A 90 -8.68 12.20 1.39
CA GLY A 90 -9.00 13.56 1.87
C GLY A 90 -8.43 13.89 3.25
N GLU A 91 -8.18 12.88 4.09
CA GLU A 91 -7.51 13.02 5.40
C GLU A 91 -6.00 13.24 5.28
N MET A 92 -5.42 12.96 4.11
CA MET A 92 -4.01 13.13 3.83
C MET A 92 -3.83 14.44 3.08
N ASN A 93 -2.98 15.33 3.63
CA ASN A 93 -2.62 16.59 2.99
C ASN A 93 -1.72 16.34 1.77
N PHE A 94 -2.24 15.69 0.72
CA PHE A 94 -1.54 15.58 -0.55
C PHE A 94 -1.24 17.00 -1.04
N ARG A 95 0.04 17.37 -1.00
CA ARG A 95 0.47 18.63 -1.59
C ARG A 95 0.18 18.56 -3.09
N LYS A 96 -0.58 19.55 -3.58
CA LYS A 96 -0.79 19.77 -5.01
C LYS A 96 0.53 20.03 -5.72
#